data_AF-A0A4Q9V3J3-F1
#
_entry.id   AF-A0A4Q9V3J3-F1
#
_cell.length_a   1.000
_cell.length_b   1.000
_cell.length_c   1.000
_cell.angle_alpha   90.00
_cell.angle_beta   90.00
_cell.angle_gamma   90.00
#
_symmetry.space_group_name_H-M   'P 1'
#
loop_
_entity.id
_entity.type
_entity.pdbx_description
1 polymer ?
#
loop_
_entity_poly.entity_id
_entity_poly.type
_entity_poly.pdbx_seq_one_letter_code
_entity_poly.pdbx_strand_id
1 'polypeptide(L)' 'MKLVNFSKKEDAYVAKAITSVKIFGISLSSTTQQFVKPLSEETWYDFKGHEVSENKQILLDKWLRDHQRFLE' A
#
# COMPACT_ATOMS: atom_id res chain seq x y z
N MET A 1 -4.75 4.56 6.85
CA MET A 1 -4.93 3.46 5.88
C MET A 1 -5.01 2.15 6.63
N LYS A 2 -5.82 1.20 6.17
CA LYS A 2 -5.90 -0.15 6.74
C LYS A 2 -5.49 -1.15 5.66
N LEU A 3 -4.47 -1.96 5.92
CA LEU A 3 -4.05 -3.05 5.04
C LEU A 3 -5.20 -4.05 4.90
N VAL A 4 -5.55 -4.39 3.66
CA VAL A 4 -6.53 -5.43 3.33
C VAL A 4 -5.80 -6.69 2.90
N ASN A 5 -4.80 -6.54 2.03
CA ASN A 5 -4.04 -7.65 1.50
C ASN A 5 -2.66 -7.16 1.09
N PHE A 6 -1.67 -8.04 1.27
CA PHE A 6 -0.33 -7.86 0.76
C PHE A 6 0.02 -9.12 -0.03
N SER A 7 0.50 -8.96 -1.26
CA SER A 7 0.88 -10.08 -2.12
C SER A 7 2.14 -9.76 -2.92
N LYS A 8 2.81 -10.82 -3.39
CA LYS A 8 3.90 -10.75 -4.35
C LYS A 8 3.37 -11.23 -5.70
N LYS A 9 3.70 -10.49 -6.75
CA LYS A 9 3.54 -10.88 -8.16
C LYS A 9 4.92 -11.15 -8.76
N GLU A 10 4.96 -11.64 -9.98
CA GLU A 10 6.21 -12.01 -10.68
C GLU A 10 7.27 -10.90 -10.64
N ASP A 11 6.85 -9.64 -10.79
CA ASP A 11 7.72 -8.47 -10.95
C ASP A 11 7.53 -7.38 -9.89
N ALA A 12 6.62 -7.56 -8.93
CA ALA A 12 6.30 -6.51 -7.95
C ALA A 12 5.68 -7.01 -6.64
N TYR A 13 5.85 -6.22 -5.59
CA TYR A 13 5.01 -6.29 -4.39
C TYR A 13 3.74 -5.46 -4.58
N VAL A 14 2.60 -5.98 -4.13
CA VAL A 14 1.30 -5.32 -4.24
C VAL A 14 0.65 -5.23 -2.87
N ALA A 15 0.34 -4.01 -2.45
CA ALA A 15 -0.39 -3.74 -1.22
C ALA A 15 -1.78 -3.16 -1.55
N LYS A 16 -2.85 -3.80 -1.08
CA LYS A 16 -4.21 -3.28 -1.15
C LYS A 16 -4.61 -2.76 0.22
N ALA A 17 -5.07 -1.51 0.28
CA ALA A 17 -5.46 -0.87 1.53
C ALA A 17 -6.75 -0.08 1.37
N ILE A 18 -7.52 0.03 2.46
CA ILE A 18 -8.65 0.94 2.53
C ILE A 18 -8.18 2.25 3.15
N THR A 19 -8.44 3.35 2.45
CA THR A 19 -8.24 4.71 2.94
C THR A 19 -9.60 5.29 3.26
N SER A 20 -9.81 5.68 4.51
CA SER A 20 -11.04 6.33 4.95
C SER A 20 -10.78 7.82 5.18
N VAL A 21 -11.64 8.66 4.63
CA VAL A 21 -11.66 10.10 4.93
C VAL A 21 -12.64 10.29 6.08
N LYS A 22 -12.15 10.84 7.19
CA LYS A 22 -12.97 11.17 8.37
C LYS A 22 -13.05 12.69 8.52
N ILE A 23 -14.24 13.18 8.81
CA ILE A 23 -14.50 14.59 9.16
C ILE A 23 -15.27 14.57 10.48
N PHE A 24 -14.76 15.25 11.51
CA PHE A 24 -15.36 15.31 12.85
C PHE A 24 -15.75 13.93 13.44
N GLY A 25 -14.91 12.92 13.24
CA GLY A 25 -15.15 11.55 13.75
C GLY A 25 -16.09 10.69 12.90
N ILE A 26 -16.79 11.29 11.92
CA ILE A 26 -17.68 10.58 10.99
C ILE A 26 -16.87 10.14 9.78
N SER A 27 -16.98 8.86 9.41
CA SER A 27 -16.39 8.33 8.17
C SER A 27 -17.24 8.79 7.00
N LEU A 28 -16.72 9.68 6.17
CA LEU A 28 -17.43 10.23 5.02
C LEU A 28 -17.36 9.29 3.81
N SER A 29 -16.17 8.72 3.57
CA SER A 29 -15.96 7.78 2.48
C SER A 29 -14.83 6.82 2.81
N SER A 30 -14.87 5.66 2.17
CA SER A 30 -13.77 4.70 2.18
C SER A 30 -13.49 4.27 0.75
N THR A 31 -12.23 4.28 0.36
CA THR A 31 -11.78 3.89 -0.98
C THR A 31 -10.69 2.85 -0.86
N THR A 32 -10.81 1.79 -1.64
CA THR A 32 -9.73 0.81 -1.81
C THR A 32 -8.67 1.40 -2.73
N GLN A 33 -7.44 1.46 -2.24
CA GLN A 33 -6.27 1.87 -3.00
C GLN A 33 -5.33 0.67 -3.16
N GLN A 34 -4.69 0.60 -4.32
CA GLN A 34 -3.64 -0.37 -4.60
C GLN A 34 -2.32 0.38 -4.76
N PHE A 35 -1.28 -0.17 -4.14
CA PHE A 35 0.09 0.29 -4.24
C PHE A 35 0.96 -0.82 -4.78
N VAL A 36 1.93 -0.45 -5.62
CA VAL A 36 2.82 -1.38 -6.31
C VAL A 36 4.25 -0.93 -6.08
N LYS A 37 5.13 -1.87 -5.69
CA LYS A 37 6.57 -1.67 -5.65
C LYS A 37 7.22 -2.67 -6.60
N PRO A 38 7.68 -2.25 -7.79
CA PRO A 38 8.46 -3.10 -8.69
C PRO A 38 9.66 -3.71 -7.95
N LEU A 39 10.01 -4.96 -8.22
CA LEU A 39 11.15 -5.61 -7.58
C LEU A 39 12.50 -5.00 -8.00
N SER A 40 12.53 -4.31 -9.13
CA SER A 40 13.68 -3.56 -9.64
C SER A 40 13.86 -2.19 -8.98
N GLU A 41 12.92 -1.75 -8.15
CA GLU A 41 12.88 -0.39 -7.62
C GLU A 41 12.61 -0.39 -6.12
N GLU A 42 13.09 0.65 -5.43
CA GLU A 42 12.83 0.83 -4.01
C GLU A 42 11.56 1.63 -3.73
N THR A 43 10.95 2.19 -4.77
CA THR A 43 9.85 3.16 -4.67
C THR A 43 8.49 2.47 -4.80
N TRP A 44 7.53 2.97 -4.02
CA TRP A 44 6.12 2.59 -4.14
C TRP A 44 5.36 3.56 -5.05
N TYR A 45 4.47 3.01 -5.85
CA TYR A 45 3.60 3.74 -6.77
C TYR A 45 2.13 3.48 -6.45
N ASP A 46 1.28 4.49 -6.69
CA ASP A 46 -0.17 4.33 -6.67
C ASP A 46 -0.70 3.68 -7.97
N PHE A 47 -2.00 3.41 -8.02
CA PHE A 47 -2.64 2.82 -9.20
C PHE A 47 -2.56 3.69 -10.48
N LYS A 48 -2.22 4.98 -10.35
CA LYS A 48 -2.02 5.90 -11.47
C LYS A 48 -0.56 5.95 -11.93
N GLY A 49 0.33 5.21 -11.26
CA GLY A 49 1.78 5.21 -11.55
C GLY A 49 2.51 6.40 -10.92
N HIS A 50 1.91 7.13 -9.98
CA HIS A 50 2.60 8.20 -9.27
C HIS A 50 3.31 7.65 -8.05
N GLU A 51 4.51 8.16 -7.79
CA GLU A 51 5.21 7.90 -6.54
C GLU A 51 4.34 8.34 -5.35
N VAL A 52 4.20 7.44 -4.37
CA VAL A 52 3.52 7.80 -3.12
C VAL A 52 4.41 8.64 -2.22
N SER A 53 3.78 9.51 -1.41
CA SER A 53 4.51 10.31 -0.43
C SER A 53 5.35 9.48 0.53
N GLU A 54 6.46 10.05 0.99
CA GLU A 54 7.42 9.40 1.90
C GLU A 54 6.76 8.74 3.11
N ASN A 55 5.83 9.43 3.79
CA ASN A 55 5.08 8.87 4.92
C ASN A 55 4.30 7.59 4.56
N LYS A 56 3.76 7.51 3.34
CA LYS A 56 3.10 6.30 2.85
C LYS A 56 4.12 5.22 2.52
N GLN A 57 5.25 5.57 1.91
CA GLN A 57 6.33 4.61 1.62
C GLN A 57 6.80 3.91 2.90
N ILE A 58 7.09 4.67 3.96
CA ILE A 58 7.51 4.13 5.27
C ILE A 58 6.49 3.13 5.82
N LEU A 59 5.19 3.43 5.71
CA LEU A 59 4.13 2.54 6.17
C LEU A 59 4.05 1.27 5.30
N LEU A 60 4.14 1.40 3.98
CA LEU A 60 4.09 0.29 3.03
C LEU A 60 5.30 -0.64 3.20
N ASP A 61 6.50 -0.09 3.38
CA ASP A 61 7.71 -0.86 3.66
C ASP A 61 7.63 -1.58 5.01
N LYS A 62 7.03 -0.94 6.03
CA LYS A 62 6.74 -1.61 7.30
C LYS A 62 5.83 -2.81 7.06
N TRP A 63 4.75 -2.66 6.30
CA TRP A 63 3.87 -3.78 5.98
C TRP A 63 4.58 -4.88 5.18
N LEU A 64 5.43 -4.51 4.22
CA LEU A 64 6.24 -5.47 3.48
C LEU A 64 7.07 -6.32 4.44
N ARG A 65 7.86 -5.70 5.32
CA ARG A 65 8.68 -6.41 6.31
C ARG A 65 7.85 -7.29 7.24
N ASP A 66 6.71 -6.78 7.69
CA ASP A 66 5.81 -7.50 8.61
C ASP A 66 5.18 -8.74 7.94
N HIS A 67 4.97 -8.72 6.62
CA HIS A 67 4.26 -9.77 5.88
C HIS A 67 5.16 -10.59 4.96
N GLN A 68 6.45 -10.25 4.82
CA GLN A 68 7.38 -10.86 3.87
C GLN A 68 7.48 -12.38 4.02
N ARG A 69 7.36 -12.89 5.25
CA ARG A 69 7.39 -14.33 5.57
C ARG A 69 6.21 -15.12 5.00
N PHE A 70 5.16 -14.43 4.55
CA PHE A 70 3.92 -15.03 4.03
C PHE A 70 3.75 -14.84 2.51
N LEU A 71 4.78 -14.33 1.82
CA LEU A 71 4.76 -14.01 0.40
C LEU A 71 5.48 -15.08 -0.47
N GLU A 72 5.41 -16.35 -0.04
CA GLU A 72 5.96 -17.51 -0.76
C GLU A 72 5.39 -17.64 -2.19
#